data_AF-A0A8X6TPM2-F1
#
_entry.id   AF-A0A8X6TPM2-F1
#
_cell.length_a   1.000
_cell.length_b   1.000
_cell.length_c   1.000
_cell.angle_alpha   90.00
_cell.angle_beta   90.00
_cell.angle_gamma   90.00
#
_symmetry.space_group_name_H-M   'P 1'
#
loop_
_entity.id
_entity.type
_entity.pdbx_description
1 polymer ?
#
loop_
_entity_poly.entity_id
_entity_poly.type
_entity_poly.pdbx_seq_one_letter_code
_entity_poly.pdbx_strand_id
1 'polypeptide(L)'
;MRSSLEDYKWWKNSLLHAGNMNKKNLDYTFSKDLIRFVLFEYYPHLDWEPTDEFKNSDDNSFTAVVKLTLKHYLDTTENIFSHQLYVTFMEGKDCLIAHEILCQYFRRMFLSKPVSCKSFLEYLCVVSKSTAYTYCISDTVAPLISLCSIYKTIVSMRQQQMLSDSFWNEFALQCEYEVIFGTLCKSASIRHFLLPIFEENYIESIYKSTVEGYCRLRKNRN
;
A
#
# COMPACT_ATOMS: atom_id res chain seq x y z
N MET A 1 26.48 16.14 12.83
CA MET A 1 25.83 15.00 12.12
C MET A 1 25.74 13.86 13.10
N ARG A 2 24.54 13.36 13.38
CA ARG A 2 24.37 12.10 14.12
C ARG A 2 24.78 10.94 13.19
N SER A 3 25.18 9.81 13.76
CA SER A 3 25.43 8.61 12.95
C SER A 3 24.10 7.99 12.53
N SER A 4 24.05 7.30 11.38
CA SER A 4 22.83 6.64 10.90
C SER A 4 22.16 5.72 11.94
N LEU A 5 22.97 5.11 12.81
CA LEU A 5 22.50 4.28 13.92
C LEU A 5 21.88 5.08 15.06
N GLU A 6 22.40 6.27 15.38
CA GLU A 6 21.81 7.16 16.38
C GLU A 6 20.54 7.82 15.87
N ASP A 7 20.49 8.19 14.60
CA ASP A 7 19.27 8.68 13.96
C ASP A 7 18.18 7.60 13.91
N TYR A 8 18.56 6.36 13.57
CA TYR A 8 17.65 5.21 13.65
C TYR A 8 17.11 4.99 15.07
N LYS A 9 17.98 4.98 16.09
CA LYS A 9 17.55 4.81 17.49
C LYS A 9 16.65 5.94 17.97
N TRP A 10 16.99 7.19 17.63
CA TRP A 10 16.17 8.35 17.95
C TRP A 10 14.80 8.28 17.27
N TRP A 11 14.75 7.91 15.98
CA TRP A 11 13.51 7.72 15.25
C TRP A 11 12.68 6.58 15.83
N LYS A 12 13.28 5.42 16.06
CA LYS A 12 12.63 4.27 16.69
C LYS A 12 12.01 4.65 18.04
N ASN A 13 12.74 5.35 18.90
CA ASN A 13 12.24 5.80 20.20
C ASN A 13 11.14 6.88 20.08
N SER A 14 11.32 7.83 19.16
CA SER A 14 10.33 8.88 18.89
C SER A 14 9.03 8.29 18.30
N LEU A 15 9.14 7.24 17.50
CA LEU A 15 8.03 6.51 16.91
C LEU A 15 7.33 5.60 17.92
N LEU A 16 8.08 4.96 18.83
CA LEU A 16 7.55 4.17 19.96
C LEU A 16 6.82 5.04 21.00
N HIS A 17 7.24 6.30 21.18
CA HIS A 17 6.54 7.25 22.06
C HIS A 17 5.37 7.97 21.37
N ALA A 18 5.46 8.25 20.06
CA ALA A 18 4.39 8.91 19.30
C ALA A 18 3.30 7.95 18.81
N GLY A 19 3.50 6.64 18.93
CA GLY A 19 2.51 5.63 18.60
C GLY A 19 2.69 4.43 19.51
N ASN A 20 1.71 4.18 20.37
CA ASN A 20 1.62 2.93 21.13
C ASN A 20 1.31 1.79 20.13
N MET A 21 2.31 1.40 19.34
CA MET A 21 2.17 0.45 18.24
C MET A 21 1.98 -0.94 18.84
N ASN A 22 0.74 -1.41 18.84
CA ASN A 22 0.45 -2.76 19.24
C ASN A 22 0.89 -3.71 18.12
N LYS A 23 2.04 -4.37 18.29
CA LYS A 23 2.62 -5.29 17.30
C LYS A 23 1.71 -6.48 16.94
N LYS A 24 0.67 -6.74 17.75
CA LYS A 24 -0.36 -7.77 17.48
C LYS A 24 -1.58 -7.22 16.72
N ASN A 25 -1.60 -5.93 16.37
CA ASN A 25 -2.69 -5.31 15.64
C ASN A 25 -2.59 -5.63 14.14
N LEU A 26 -3.70 -6.08 13.54
CA LEU A 26 -3.83 -6.34 12.11
C LEU A 26 -3.35 -5.15 11.23
N ASP A 27 -3.66 -3.92 11.62
CA ASP A 27 -3.27 -2.71 10.88
C ASP A 27 -1.74 -2.54 10.82
N TYR A 28 -1.07 -2.90 11.92
CA TYR A 28 0.40 -2.88 12.00
C TYR A 28 0.99 -4.01 11.17
N THR A 29 0.46 -5.23 11.32
CA THR A 29 0.92 -6.41 10.58
C THR A 29 0.78 -6.20 9.07
N PHE A 30 -0.36 -5.70 8.61
CA PHE A 30 -0.58 -5.36 7.20
C PHE A 30 0.45 -4.34 6.68
N SER A 31 0.68 -3.26 7.44
CA SER A 31 1.64 -2.21 7.05
C SER A 31 3.07 -2.75 6.96
N LYS A 32 3.45 -3.62 7.90
CA LYS A 32 4.77 -4.28 7.92
C LYS A 32 4.93 -5.20 6.73
N ASP A 33 3.95 -6.07 6.49
CA ASP A 33 3.98 -7.08 5.43
C ASP A 33 4.01 -6.42 4.04
N LEU A 34 3.33 -5.29 3.86
CA LEU A 34 3.40 -4.48 2.65
C LEU A 34 4.82 -4.00 2.33
N ILE A 35 5.49 -3.36 3.29
CA ILE A 35 6.85 -2.85 3.09
C ILE A 35 7.82 -4.00 2.87
N ARG A 36 7.67 -5.09 3.62
CA ARG A 36 8.49 -6.29 3.45
C ARG A 36 8.29 -6.89 2.07
N PHE A 37 7.06 -7.02 1.59
CA PHE A 37 6.75 -7.51 0.24
C PHE A 37 7.43 -6.65 -0.84
N VAL A 38 7.30 -5.32 -0.75
CA VAL A 38 7.84 -4.44 -1.79
C VAL A 38 9.37 -4.47 -1.84
N LEU A 39 10.04 -4.44 -0.69
CA LEU A 39 11.51 -4.41 -0.64
C LEU A 39 12.13 -5.79 -0.88
N PHE A 40 11.53 -6.85 -0.35
CA PHE A 40 12.13 -8.20 -0.39
C PHE A 40 11.66 -9.03 -1.59
N GLU A 41 10.37 -8.97 -1.95
CA GLU A 41 9.79 -9.82 -3.00
C GLU A 41 9.69 -9.10 -4.35
N TYR A 42 9.29 -7.82 -4.36
CA TYR A 42 9.07 -7.08 -5.61
C TYR A 42 10.35 -6.41 -6.16
N TYR A 43 11.19 -5.85 -5.29
CA TYR A 43 12.48 -5.25 -5.65
C TYR A 43 13.68 -6.05 -5.11
N PRO A 44 13.86 -7.33 -5.51
CA PRO A 44 14.90 -8.19 -4.94
C PRO A 44 16.33 -7.68 -5.20
N HIS A 45 16.53 -6.84 -6.23
CA HIS A 45 17.84 -6.27 -6.57
C HIS A 45 18.32 -5.15 -5.62
N LEU A 46 17.48 -4.75 -4.65
CA LEU A 46 17.90 -3.79 -3.63
C LEU A 46 18.79 -4.44 -2.56
N ASP A 47 18.93 -5.77 -2.57
CA ASP A 47 19.67 -6.54 -1.56
C ASP A 47 19.26 -6.19 -0.12
N TRP A 48 17.99 -5.78 0.07
CA TRP A 48 17.48 -5.40 1.37
C TRP A 48 17.29 -6.64 2.26
N GLU A 49 18.00 -6.66 3.38
CA GLU A 49 17.83 -7.68 4.41
C GLU A 49 16.83 -7.21 5.49
N PRO A 50 15.75 -7.96 5.76
CA PRO A 50 14.80 -7.62 6.81
C PRO A 50 15.46 -7.62 8.20
N THR A 51 15.55 -6.45 8.82
CA THR A 51 16.08 -6.27 10.18
C THR A 51 14.98 -5.94 11.19
N ASP A 52 15.26 -6.16 12.47
CA ASP A 52 14.41 -5.79 13.62
C ASP A 52 12.91 -6.08 13.44
N GLU A 53 12.09 -5.02 13.33
CA GLU A 53 10.63 -5.08 13.18
C GLU A 53 10.19 -5.91 11.98
N PHE A 54 11.00 -5.95 10.93
CA PHE A 54 10.68 -6.65 9.71
C PHE A 54 11.17 -8.09 9.70
N LYS A 55 11.97 -8.56 10.66
CA LYS A 55 12.67 -9.85 10.61
C LYS A 55 11.73 -11.05 10.44
N ASN A 56 10.57 -11.00 11.10
CA ASN A 56 9.55 -12.05 11.05
C ASN A 56 8.37 -11.61 10.17
N SER A 57 7.98 -12.45 9.21
CA SER A 57 6.63 -12.37 8.63
C SER A 57 5.66 -12.98 9.64
N ASP A 58 4.58 -12.28 9.93
CA ASP A 58 3.46 -12.92 10.62
C ASP A 58 2.56 -13.50 9.53
N ASP A 59 2.36 -14.80 9.52
CA ASP A 59 1.48 -15.42 8.55
C ASP A 59 0.05 -14.91 8.77
N ASN A 60 -0.55 -14.33 7.71
CA ASN A 60 -2.00 -14.28 7.41
C ASN A 60 -2.63 -12.89 7.15
N SER A 61 -1.94 -11.75 7.26
CA SER A 61 -2.60 -10.44 6.98
C SER A 61 -2.57 -10.01 5.51
N PHE A 62 -1.57 -10.48 4.77
CA PHE A 62 -1.24 -10.00 3.43
C PHE A 62 -1.43 -11.11 2.40
N THR A 63 -2.66 -11.24 1.90
CA THR A 63 -3.06 -12.37 1.05
C THR A 63 -2.36 -12.38 -0.30
N ALA A 64 -2.29 -13.55 -0.94
CA ALA A 64 -1.72 -13.68 -2.29
C ALA A 64 -2.38 -12.76 -3.32
N VAL A 65 -3.69 -12.52 -3.16
CA VAL A 65 -4.46 -11.61 -4.01
C VAL A 65 -3.98 -10.16 -3.86
N VAL A 66 -3.75 -9.70 -2.63
CA VAL A 66 -3.25 -8.36 -2.36
C VAL A 66 -1.85 -8.19 -2.97
N LYS A 67 -0.99 -9.20 -2.84
CA LYS A 67 0.35 -9.21 -3.48
C LYS A 67 0.26 -9.06 -5.01
N LEU A 68 -0.60 -9.85 -5.65
CA LEU A 68 -0.78 -9.80 -7.11
C LEU A 68 -1.30 -8.45 -7.58
N THR A 69 -2.30 -7.90 -6.90
CA THR A 69 -2.85 -6.57 -7.22
C THR A 69 -1.81 -5.48 -7.04
N LEU A 70 -1.08 -5.48 -5.93
CA LEU A 70 0.01 -4.51 -5.69
C LEU A 70 1.08 -4.61 -6.75
N LYS A 71 1.53 -5.83 -7.10
CA LYS A 71 2.48 -6.04 -8.20
C LYS A 71 1.96 -5.42 -9.48
N HIS A 72 0.71 -5.69 -9.84
CA HIS A 72 0.09 -5.11 -11.02
C HIS A 72 0.13 -3.58 -10.99
N TYR A 73 -0.27 -2.96 -9.87
CA TYR A 73 -0.26 -1.50 -9.72
C TYR A 73 1.14 -0.91 -9.75
N LEU A 74 2.12 -1.57 -9.13
CA LEU A 74 3.52 -1.12 -9.16
C LEU A 74 4.09 -1.18 -10.58
N ASP A 75 3.67 -2.16 -11.38
CA ASP A 75 4.03 -2.33 -12.79
C ASP A 75 3.30 -1.35 -13.73
N THR A 76 2.03 -1.01 -13.45
CA THR A 76 1.18 -0.18 -14.35
C THR A 76 1.10 1.28 -13.97
N THR A 77 1.44 1.66 -12.73
CA THR A 77 1.47 3.08 -12.38
C THR A 77 2.55 3.75 -13.23
N GLU A 78 2.11 4.53 -14.21
CA GLU A 78 2.89 5.49 -15.01
C GLU A 78 3.45 6.56 -14.06
N ASN A 79 4.45 6.19 -13.26
CA ASN A 79 4.79 6.91 -12.05
C ASN A 79 5.89 7.95 -12.27
N ILE A 80 5.80 8.66 -13.41
CA ILE A 80 6.60 9.87 -13.67
C ILE A 80 6.44 10.85 -12.51
N PHE A 81 5.22 10.94 -11.95
CA PHE A 81 4.91 11.83 -10.84
C PHE A 81 5.65 11.48 -9.54
N SER A 82 5.76 10.19 -9.17
CA SER A 82 6.53 9.80 -7.98
C SER A 82 8.03 10.08 -8.13
N HIS A 83 8.60 9.84 -9.32
CA HIS A 83 10.02 10.08 -9.56
C HIS A 83 10.34 11.59 -9.61
N GLN A 84 9.52 12.40 -10.30
CA GLN A 84 9.71 13.86 -10.34
C GLN A 84 9.54 14.51 -8.97
N LEU A 85 8.51 14.12 -8.21
CA LEU A 85 8.36 14.58 -6.83
C LEU A 85 9.54 14.13 -5.98
N TYR A 86 9.96 12.88 -6.10
CA TYR A 86 11.12 12.37 -5.39
C TYR A 86 12.38 13.19 -5.66
N VAL A 87 12.73 13.44 -6.93
CA VAL A 87 13.86 14.30 -7.32
C VAL A 87 13.72 15.71 -6.73
N THR A 88 12.53 16.31 -6.82
CA THR A 88 12.26 17.66 -6.29
C THR A 88 12.40 17.74 -4.77
N PHE A 89 11.96 16.70 -4.04
CA PHE A 89 12.05 16.67 -2.59
C PHE A 89 13.43 16.30 -2.08
N MET A 90 14.21 15.53 -2.85
CA MET A 90 15.57 15.09 -2.50
C MET A 90 16.66 16.10 -2.88
N GLU A 91 16.38 17.03 -3.80
CA GLU A 91 17.37 18.03 -4.22
C GLU A 91 17.82 18.91 -3.04
N GLY A 92 19.08 18.73 -2.63
CA GLY A 92 19.73 19.51 -1.58
C GLY A 92 19.27 19.22 -0.14
N LYS A 93 18.49 18.16 0.09
CA LYS A 93 18.00 17.79 1.44
C LYS A 93 18.60 16.49 1.94
N ASP A 94 18.64 16.36 3.26
CA ASP A 94 18.89 15.07 3.91
C ASP A 94 17.81 14.07 3.47
N CYS A 95 18.25 12.90 2.96
CA CYS A 95 17.38 11.88 2.39
C CYS A 95 16.28 11.43 3.36
N LEU A 96 16.59 11.38 4.65
CA LEU A 96 15.67 10.97 5.70
C LEU A 96 14.53 11.98 5.88
N ILE A 97 14.89 13.25 5.97
CA ILE A 97 13.94 14.37 6.12
C ILE A 97 13.06 14.45 4.87
N ALA A 98 13.67 14.31 3.70
CA ALA A 98 12.94 14.32 2.43
C ALA A 98 11.93 13.17 2.34
N HIS A 99 12.30 11.96 2.76
CA HIS A 99 11.39 10.81 2.74
C HIS A 99 10.23 10.94 3.73
N GLU A 100 10.48 11.47 4.92
CA GLU A 100 9.42 11.78 5.87
C GLU A 100 8.43 12.81 5.28
N ILE A 101 8.94 13.91 4.72
CA ILE A 101 8.13 14.94 4.08
C ILE A 101 7.30 14.34 2.93
N LEU A 102 7.90 13.48 2.11
CA LEU A 102 7.20 12.76 1.02
C LEU A 102 6.06 11.89 1.58
N CYS A 103 6.32 11.11 2.62
CA CYS A 103 5.30 10.29 3.28
C CYS A 103 4.13 11.14 3.81
N GLN A 104 4.44 12.28 4.44
CA GLN A 104 3.41 13.22 4.93
C GLN A 104 2.63 13.85 3.78
N TYR A 105 3.31 14.22 2.68
CA TYR A 105 2.70 14.79 1.49
C TYR A 105 1.71 13.80 0.85
N PHE A 106 2.13 12.56 0.60
CA PHE A 106 1.26 11.53 0.02
C PHE A 106 0.06 11.23 0.93
N ARG A 107 0.28 11.17 2.25
CA ARG A 107 -0.82 11.02 3.21
C ARG A 107 -1.83 12.15 3.09
N ARG A 108 -1.38 13.41 3.01
CA ARG A 108 -2.29 14.57 2.85
C ARG A 108 -3.06 14.52 1.55
N MET A 109 -2.41 14.19 0.43
CA MET A 109 -3.10 14.07 -0.86
C MET A 109 -4.15 12.95 -0.87
N PHE A 110 -3.85 11.83 -0.21
CA PHE A 110 -4.78 10.73 -0.08
C PHE A 110 -6.00 11.14 0.75
N LEU A 111 -5.77 11.72 1.94
CA LEU A 111 -6.83 12.13 2.85
C LEU A 111 -7.62 13.37 2.40
N SER A 112 -7.14 14.11 1.39
CA SER A 112 -7.90 15.23 0.80
C SER A 112 -8.97 14.79 -0.21
N LYS A 113 -9.07 13.49 -0.51
CA LYS A 113 -10.04 12.91 -1.43
C LYS A 113 -10.97 11.93 -0.69
N PRO A 114 -12.14 11.59 -1.26
CA PRO A 114 -12.95 10.50 -0.73
C PRO A 114 -12.14 9.20 -0.63
N VAL A 115 -12.19 8.56 0.54
CA VAL A 115 -11.49 7.30 0.79
C VAL A 115 -12.28 6.17 0.14
N SER A 116 -11.58 5.37 -0.65
CA SER A 116 -12.08 4.16 -1.29
C SER A 116 -10.98 3.09 -1.26
N CYS A 117 -11.32 1.82 -1.47
CA CYS A 117 -10.33 0.75 -1.56
C CYS A 117 -9.30 1.02 -2.68
N LYS A 118 -9.75 1.60 -3.80
CA LYS A 118 -8.88 1.99 -4.93
C LYS A 118 -7.92 3.11 -4.55
N SER A 119 -8.42 4.22 -4.00
CA SER A 119 -7.55 5.34 -3.60
C SER A 119 -6.60 4.96 -2.45
N PHE A 120 -7.01 4.04 -1.57
CA PHE A 120 -6.15 3.47 -0.55
C PHE A 120 -5.03 2.62 -1.17
N LEU A 121 -5.36 1.73 -2.11
CA LEU A 121 -4.36 0.93 -2.83
C LEU A 121 -3.32 1.80 -3.55
N GLU A 122 -3.77 2.86 -4.22
CA GLU A 122 -2.89 3.84 -4.87
C GLU A 122 -1.92 4.49 -3.86
N TYR A 123 -2.45 4.93 -2.71
CA TYR A 123 -1.63 5.46 -1.62
C TYR A 123 -0.58 4.47 -1.13
N LEU A 124 -0.96 3.21 -0.88
CA LEU A 124 -0.03 2.15 -0.46
C LEU A 124 1.07 1.91 -1.49
N CYS A 125 0.73 1.89 -2.78
CA CYS A 125 1.69 1.72 -3.87
C CYS A 125 2.69 2.88 -3.93
N VAL A 126 2.20 4.12 -3.85
CA VAL A 126 3.07 5.31 -3.94
C VAL A 126 4.05 5.37 -2.77
N VAL A 127 3.58 5.14 -1.54
CA VAL A 127 4.46 5.16 -0.35
C VAL A 127 5.46 4.01 -0.38
N SER A 128 5.03 2.79 -0.72
CA SER A 128 5.94 1.64 -0.76
C SER A 128 6.98 1.75 -1.89
N LYS A 129 6.59 2.28 -3.07
CA LYS A 129 7.52 2.56 -4.16
C LYS A 129 8.53 3.66 -3.79
N SER A 130 8.10 4.74 -3.15
CA SER A 130 9.03 5.78 -2.69
C SER A 130 9.98 5.23 -1.63
N THR A 131 9.53 4.30 -0.78
CA THR A 131 10.38 3.59 0.19
C THR A 131 11.53 2.87 -0.50
N ALA A 132 11.25 2.11 -1.55
CA ALA A 132 12.25 1.40 -2.33
C ALA A 132 13.28 2.36 -2.97
N TYR A 133 12.81 3.48 -3.55
CA TYR A 133 13.70 4.49 -4.11
C TYR A 133 14.59 5.17 -3.07
N THR A 134 14.03 5.56 -1.91
CA THR A 134 14.82 6.13 -0.81
C THR A 134 15.86 5.14 -0.28
N TYR A 135 15.46 3.88 -0.13
CA TYR A 135 16.35 2.83 0.33
C TYR A 135 17.54 2.63 -0.64
N CYS A 136 17.26 2.58 -1.95
CA CYS A 136 18.26 2.41 -2.99
C CYS A 136 19.37 3.49 -2.95
N ILE A 137 19.06 4.70 -2.50
CA ILE A 137 19.99 5.83 -2.59
C ILE A 137 20.93 5.90 -1.38
N SER A 138 20.47 5.61 -0.16
CA SER A 138 21.35 5.43 1.01
C SER A 138 20.63 5.21 2.34
N ASP A 139 19.29 5.19 2.40
CA ASP A 139 18.59 5.31 3.68
C ASP A 139 18.03 3.97 4.19
N THR A 140 18.71 3.40 5.18
CA THR A 140 18.29 2.17 5.85
C THR A 140 17.06 2.35 6.77
N VAL A 141 16.64 3.59 7.05
CA VAL A 141 15.54 3.95 7.95
C VAL A 141 14.23 4.19 7.19
N ALA A 142 14.29 4.45 5.88
CA ALA A 142 13.11 4.65 5.03
C ALA A 142 12.00 3.59 5.21
N PRO A 143 12.30 2.28 5.32
CA PRO A 143 11.27 1.26 5.57
C PRO A 143 10.48 1.50 6.85
N LEU A 144 11.15 1.92 7.93
CA LEU A 144 10.53 2.18 9.22
C LEU A 144 9.65 3.44 9.17
N ILE A 145 10.10 4.50 8.50
CA ILE A 145 9.31 5.73 8.32
C ILE A 145 8.02 5.43 7.57
N SER A 146 8.12 4.67 6.47
CA SER A 146 6.95 4.29 5.65
C SER A 146 5.97 3.39 6.39
N LEU A 147 6.48 2.38 7.10
CA LEU A 147 5.67 1.54 8.01
C LEU A 147 4.85 2.42 8.96
N CYS A 148 5.52 3.38 9.61
CA CYS A 148 4.87 4.27 10.56
C CYS A 148 3.83 5.19 9.91
N SER A 149 4.15 5.71 8.72
CA SER A 149 3.24 6.56 7.95
C SER A 149 1.94 5.82 7.58
N ILE A 150 2.08 4.60 7.04
CA ILE A 150 0.95 3.77 6.62
C ILE A 150 0.11 3.38 7.84
N TYR A 151 0.74 2.85 8.89
CA TYR A 151 0.06 2.46 10.12
C TYR A 151 -0.72 3.63 10.74
N LYS A 152 -0.09 4.81 10.90
CA LYS A 152 -0.76 6.00 11.44
C LYS A 152 -1.91 6.46 10.56
N THR A 153 -1.80 6.29 9.25
CA THR A 153 -2.87 6.63 8.31
C THR A 153 -4.06 5.70 8.52
N ILE A 154 -3.85 4.38 8.56
CA ILE A 154 -4.91 3.40 8.82
C ILE A 154 -5.60 3.67 10.17
N VAL A 155 -4.83 3.87 11.24
CA VAL A 155 -5.37 4.18 12.57
C VAL A 155 -6.17 5.48 12.56
N SER A 156 -5.68 6.53 11.90
CA SER A 156 -6.39 7.81 11.76
C SER A 156 -7.71 7.66 11.02
N MET A 157 -7.72 6.89 9.92
CA MET A 157 -8.93 6.64 9.15
C MET A 157 -9.96 5.85 9.97
N ARG A 158 -9.52 4.86 10.74
CA ARG A 158 -10.37 4.09 11.65
C ARG A 158 -10.98 4.97 12.76
N GLN A 159 -10.16 5.82 13.38
CA GLN A 159 -10.63 6.77 14.42
C GLN A 159 -11.65 7.77 13.87
N GLN A 160 -11.51 8.16 12.60
CA GLN A 160 -12.42 9.05 11.90
C GLN A 160 -13.63 8.31 11.29
N GLN A 161 -13.79 7.02 11.56
CA GLN A 161 -14.85 6.16 11.01
C GLN A 161 -14.89 6.13 9.47
N MET A 162 -13.75 6.42 8.82
CA MET A 162 -13.58 6.29 7.37
C MET A 162 -13.34 4.85 6.94
N LEU A 163 -12.91 3.99 7.88
CA LEU A 163 -12.80 2.55 7.71
C LEU A 163 -13.90 1.88 8.53
N SER A 164 -14.74 1.09 7.84
CA SER A 164 -15.69 0.19 8.49
C SER A 164 -14.96 -1.01 9.11
N ASP A 165 -15.63 -1.72 10.02
CA ASP A 165 -15.12 -3.00 10.53
C ASP A 165 -14.97 -4.06 9.43
N SER A 166 -15.71 -3.91 8.31
CA SER A 166 -15.64 -4.76 7.13
C SER A 166 -14.60 -4.34 6.10
N PHE A 167 -13.89 -3.23 6.31
CA PHE A 167 -13.00 -2.63 5.31
C PHE A 167 -12.00 -3.62 4.71
N TRP A 168 -11.34 -4.43 5.54
CA TRP A 168 -10.34 -5.37 5.05
C TRP A 168 -10.92 -6.44 4.12
N ASN A 169 -12.18 -6.83 4.32
CA ASN A 169 -12.89 -7.72 3.40
C ASN A 169 -13.20 -7.02 2.08
N GLU A 170 -13.68 -5.77 2.14
CA GLU A 170 -13.95 -4.95 0.95
C GLU A 170 -12.67 -4.69 0.14
N PHE A 171 -11.57 -4.44 0.83
CA PHE A 171 -10.26 -4.24 0.23
C PHE A 171 -9.76 -5.51 -0.47
N ALA A 172 -9.89 -6.68 0.16
CA ALA A 172 -9.54 -7.96 -0.45
C ALA A 172 -10.39 -8.25 -1.70
N LEU A 173 -11.70 -7.99 -1.64
CA LEU A 173 -12.60 -8.15 -2.78
C LEU A 173 -12.25 -7.20 -3.94
N GLN A 174 -11.89 -5.94 -3.63
CA GLN A 174 -11.40 -5.02 -4.66
C GLN A 174 -10.12 -5.56 -5.31
N CYS A 175 -9.18 -6.10 -4.51
CA CYS A 175 -7.95 -6.68 -5.05
C CYS A 175 -8.22 -7.87 -5.98
N GLU A 176 -9.14 -8.77 -5.61
CA GLU A 176 -9.61 -9.88 -6.47
C GLU A 176 -10.15 -9.37 -7.80
N TYR A 177 -11.01 -8.35 -7.76
CA TYR A 177 -11.58 -7.75 -8.95
C TYR A 177 -10.50 -7.20 -9.89
N GLU A 178 -9.54 -6.43 -9.37
CA GLU A 178 -8.45 -5.86 -10.16
C GLU A 178 -7.57 -6.95 -10.84
N VAL A 179 -7.32 -8.07 -10.16
CA VAL A 179 -6.57 -9.19 -10.74
C VAL A 179 -7.33 -9.85 -11.88
N ILE A 180 -8.63 -10.11 -11.68
CA ILE A 180 -9.49 -10.71 -12.70
C ILE A 180 -9.58 -9.77 -13.90
N PHE A 181 -9.89 -8.49 -13.68
CA PHE A 181 -10.00 -7.48 -14.72
C PHE A 181 -8.68 -7.32 -15.49
N GLY A 182 -7.55 -7.18 -14.78
CA GLY A 182 -6.22 -7.08 -15.38
C GLY A 182 -5.85 -8.32 -16.21
N THR A 183 -6.27 -9.51 -15.79
CA THR A 183 -6.06 -10.76 -16.55
C THR A 183 -6.91 -10.81 -17.82
N LEU A 184 -8.19 -10.42 -17.72
CA LEU A 184 -9.11 -10.37 -18.86
C LEU A 184 -8.65 -9.34 -19.91
N CYS A 185 -8.19 -8.16 -19.48
CA CYS A 185 -7.72 -7.11 -20.38
C CYS A 185 -6.39 -7.43 -21.10
N LYS A 186 -5.59 -8.38 -20.58
CA LYS A 186 -4.36 -8.88 -21.21
C LYS A 186 -4.62 -9.97 -22.24
N SER A 187 -5.78 -10.62 -22.21
CA SER A 187 -6.18 -11.60 -23.22
C SER A 187 -6.62 -10.88 -24.51
N ALA A 188 -5.80 -10.98 -25.57
CA ALA A 188 -6.06 -10.34 -26.86
C ALA A 188 -7.44 -10.72 -27.44
N SER A 189 -7.90 -11.95 -27.19
CA SER A 189 -9.19 -12.46 -27.65
C SER A 189 -10.38 -11.83 -26.91
N ILE A 190 -10.20 -11.46 -25.65
CA ILE A 190 -11.27 -10.90 -24.80
C ILE A 190 -11.33 -9.38 -24.94
N ARG A 191 -10.18 -8.71 -25.17
CA ARG A 191 -10.09 -7.26 -25.37
C ARG A 191 -11.00 -6.77 -26.52
N HIS A 192 -11.08 -7.53 -27.61
CA HIS A 192 -11.96 -7.24 -28.75
C HIS A 192 -13.46 -7.41 -28.43
N PHE A 193 -13.80 -8.30 -27.49
CA PHE A 193 -15.19 -8.57 -27.09
C PHE A 193 -15.69 -7.61 -26.02
N LEU A 194 -14.82 -7.16 -25.12
CA LEU A 194 -15.22 -6.39 -23.96
C LEU A 194 -15.21 -4.86 -24.19
N LEU A 195 -14.40 -4.35 -25.14
CA LEU A 195 -14.35 -2.91 -25.43
C LEU A 195 -15.72 -2.28 -25.73
N PRO A 196 -16.62 -2.93 -26.50
CA PRO A 196 -17.96 -2.38 -26.77
C PRO A 196 -18.96 -2.53 -25.59
N ILE A 197 -18.67 -3.39 -24.61
CA ILE A 197 -19.56 -3.67 -23.46
C ILE A 197 -19.29 -2.71 -22.30
N PHE A 198 -18.10 -2.10 -22.26
CA PHE A 198 -17.64 -1.25 -21.15
C PHE A 198 -17.97 0.24 -21.30
N GLU A 199 -18.87 0.64 -22.21
CA GLU A 199 -19.45 2.00 -22.20
C GLU A 199 -20.35 2.19 -20.95
N GLU A 200 -19.74 2.79 -19.93
CA GLU A 200 -20.18 3.46 -18.68
C GLU A 200 -21.37 2.93 -17.85
N ASN A 201 -22.39 2.28 -18.41
CA ASN A 201 -23.60 1.88 -17.67
C ASN A 201 -23.63 0.39 -17.24
N TYR A 202 -22.72 -0.45 -17.75
CA TYR A 202 -22.74 -1.91 -17.49
C TYR A 202 -21.85 -2.35 -16.33
N ILE A 203 -20.80 -1.58 -16.00
CA ILE A 203 -19.85 -1.90 -14.92
C ILE A 203 -20.55 -1.85 -13.55
N GLU A 204 -21.40 -0.87 -13.32
CA GLU A 204 -22.17 -0.74 -12.08
C GLU A 204 -23.17 -1.89 -11.91
N SER A 205 -23.77 -2.36 -13.01
CA SER A 205 -24.67 -3.52 -13.04
C SER A 205 -23.95 -4.84 -12.69
N ILE A 206 -22.77 -5.08 -13.27
CA ILE A 206 -21.96 -6.28 -12.96
C ILE A 206 -21.43 -6.21 -11.53
N TYR A 207 -20.96 -5.05 -11.08
CA TYR A 207 -20.50 -4.86 -9.70
C TYR A 207 -21.61 -5.20 -8.70
N LYS A 208 -22.81 -4.66 -8.91
CA LYS A 208 -23.97 -4.91 -8.05
C LYS A 208 -24.40 -6.38 -8.09
N SER A 209 -24.46 -6.98 -9.27
CA SER A 209 -24.78 -8.40 -9.49
C SER A 209 -23.79 -9.35 -8.81
N THR A 210 -22.49 -9.08 -8.95
CA THR A 210 -21.42 -9.95 -8.44
C THR A 210 -21.30 -9.85 -6.92
N VAL A 211 -21.37 -8.63 -6.37
CA VAL A 211 -21.36 -8.41 -4.91
C VAL A 211 -22.62 -8.97 -4.25
N GLU A 212 -23.80 -8.83 -4.87
CA GLU A 212 -25.03 -9.44 -4.37
C GLU A 212 -25.00 -10.97 -4.43
N GLY A 213 -24.46 -11.55 -5.51
CA GLY A 213 -24.28 -13.00 -5.64
C GLY A 213 -23.37 -13.57 -4.55
N TYR A 214 -22.26 -12.89 -4.28
CA TYR A 214 -21.31 -13.30 -3.24
C TYR A 214 -21.91 -13.18 -1.83
N CYS A 215 -22.67 -12.11 -1.56
CA CYS A 215 -23.39 -11.94 -0.29
C CYS A 215 -24.46 -13.02 -0.05
N ARG A 216 -25.15 -13.48 -1.11
CA ARG A 216 -26.14 -14.57 -1.01
C ARG A 216 -25.48 -15.93 -0.72
N LEU A 217 -24.35 -16.23 -1.37
CA LEU A 217 -23.61 -17.46 -1.12
C LEU A 217 -23.05 -17.54 0.32
N ARG A 218 -22.70 -16.39 0.91
CA ARG A 218 -22.22 -16.32 2.30
C ARG A 218 -23.34 -16.50 3.34
N LYS A 219 -24.57 -16.06 3.05
CA LYS A 219 -25.73 -16.25 3.94
C LYS A 219 -26.24 -17.69 4.00
N ASN A 220 -25.98 -18.50 2.98
CA ASN A 220 -26.40 -19.90 2.93
C ASN A 220 -25.38 -20.89 3.51
N ARG A 221 -24.30 -20.39 4.15
CA ARG A 221 -23.24 -21.21 4.77
C ARG A 221 -23.22 -21.15 6.30
N ASN A 222 -24.20 -20.50 6.92
CA ASN A 222 -24.49 -20.53 8.36
C ASN A 222 -25.89 -21.08 8.58
#